data_AF-A0A0C9S1F7-F1
#
_entry.id   AF-A0A0C9S1F7-F1
#
_cell.length_a   1.000
_cell.length_b   1.000
_cell.length_c   1.000
_cell.angle_alpha   90.00
_cell.angle_beta   90.00
_cell.angle_gamma   90.00
#
_symmetry.space_group_name_H-M   'P 1'
#
loop_
_entity.id
_entity.type
_entity.pdbx_description
1 polymer ?
#
loop_
_entity_poly.entity_id
_entity_poly.type
_entity_poly.pdbx_seq_one_letter_code
_entity_poly.pdbx_strand_id
1 'polypeptide(L)'
;MVKEEILTHHFTQLGYAVEDKPVLLKCLDLCDLYNLDEETLVEEWVGYAVSNDHETEGSDPTLKSLTEFENAVLKKRGQTIKIDDEGPKSEMGMLAASAPSKMFVYPLKNPR
;
A
#
# COMPACT_ATOMS: atom_id res chain seq x y z
N MET A 1 -14.72 11.09 -17.67
CA MET A 1 -13.57 12.00 -17.83
C MET A 1 -13.46 12.77 -16.55
N VAL A 2 -12.35 12.55 -15.85
CA VAL A 2 -12.09 13.11 -14.52
C VAL A 2 -11.73 14.58 -14.69
N LYS A 3 -12.36 15.48 -13.91
CA LYS A 3 -12.12 16.92 -14.00
C LYS A 3 -11.29 17.41 -12.84
N GLU A 4 -10.25 18.19 -13.14
CA GLU A 4 -9.38 18.83 -12.14
C GLU A 4 -10.20 19.63 -11.12
N GLU A 5 -11.15 20.46 -11.58
CA GLU A 5 -12.00 21.29 -10.72
C GLU A 5 -12.84 20.48 -9.71
N ILE A 6 -13.35 19.32 -10.14
CA ILE A 6 -14.18 18.44 -9.31
C ILE A 6 -13.29 17.72 -8.31
N LEU A 7 -12.16 17.19 -8.77
CA LEU A 7 -11.18 16.50 -7.94
C LEU A 7 -10.64 17.42 -6.82
N THR A 8 -10.22 18.64 -7.16
CA THR A 8 -9.79 19.65 -6.18
C THR A 8 -10.91 19.93 -5.18
N HIS A 9 -12.15 20.08 -5.65
CA HIS A 9 -13.29 20.31 -4.76
C HIS A 9 -13.45 19.19 -3.73
N HIS A 10 -13.40 17.92 -4.14
CA HIS A 10 -13.49 16.78 -3.21
C HIS A 10 -12.37 16.79 -2.16
N PHE A 11 -11.12 17.06 -2.55
CA PHE A 11 -10.02 17.19 -1.59
C PHE A 11 -10.24 18.34 -0.60
N THR A 12 -10.67 19.51 -1.09
CA THR A 12 -10.93 20.68 -0.23
C THR A 12 -12.09 20.46 0.74
N GLN A 13 -13.14 19.72 0.35
CA GLN A 13 -14.23 19.36 1.27
C GLN A 13 -13.75 18.53 2.47
N LEU A 14 -12.67 17.79 2.32
CA LEU A 14 -12.07 16.95 3.35
C LEU A 14 -10.91 17.63 4.09
N GLY A 15 -10.64 18.90 3.79
CA GLY A 15 -9.61 19.70 4.46
C GLY A 15 -8.20 19.58 3.85
N TYR A 16 -8.07 18.97 2.65
CA TYR A 16 -6.79 18.92 1.92
C TYR A 16 -6.65 20.08 0.95
N ALA A 17 -5.47 20.71 0.94
CA ALA A 17 -5.10 21.77 0.02
C ALA A 17 -4.25 21.21 -1.12
N VAL A 18 -4.83 21.09 -2.31
CA VAL A 18 -4.12 20.62 -3.51
C VAL A 18 -3.95 21.77 -4.49
N GLU A 19 -3.00 22.65 -4.19
CA GLU A 19 -2.70 23.82 -5.02
C GLU A 19 -1.64 23.53 -6.09
N ASP A 20 -0.81 22.52 -5.86
CA ASP A 20 0.25 22.13 -6.78
C ASP A 20 -0.32 21.44 -8.04
N LYS A 21 -0.23 22.16 -9.16
CA LYS A 21 -0.55 21.61 -10.49
C LYS A 21 0.11 20.25 -10.80
N PRO A 22 1.39 19.99 -10.51
CA PRO A 22 1.96 18.66 -10.77
C PRO A 22 1.33 17.56 -9.90
N VAL A 23 0.87 17.87 -8.69
CA VAL A 23 0.17 16.93 -7.81
C VAL A 23 -1.20 16.61 -8.40
N LEU A 24 -1.95 17.62 -8.83
CA LEU A 24 -3.24 17.43 -9.51
C LEU A 24 -3.11 16.58 -10.77
N LEU A 25 -2.13 16.87 -11.62
CA LEU A 25 -1.86 16.08 -12.82
C LEU A 25 -1.57 14.62 -12.47
N LYS A 26 -0.76 14.36 -11.44
CA LYS A 26 -0.49 12.99 -10.99
C LYS A 26 -1.76 12.30 -10.50
N CYS A 27 -2.66 12.98 -9.81
CA CYS A 27 -3.95 12.40 -9.43
C CYS A 27 -4.82 12.06 -10.65
N LEU A 28 -4.87 12.94 -11.66
CA LEU A 28 -5.59 12.68 -12.91
C LEU A 28 -4.99 11.48 -13.67
N ASP A 29 -3.66 11.39 -13.74
CA ASP A 29 -2.96 10.24 -14.31
C ASP A 29 -3.33 8.93 -13.58
N LEU A 30 -3.42 8.97 -12.24
CA LEU A 30 -3.84 7.80 -11.46
C LEU A 30 -5.30 7.44 -11.72
N CYS A 31 -6.19 8.42 -11.84
CA CYS A 31 -7.58 8.17 -12.23
C CYS A 31 -7.68 7.50 -13.61
N ASP A 32 -6.93 7.98 -14.60
CA ASP A 32 -6.95 7.39 -15.95
C ASP A 32 -6.33 5.98 -15.96
N LEU A 33 -5.15 5.82 -15.34
CA LEU A 33 -4.41 4.57 -15.33
C LEU A 33 -5.14 3.43 -14.62
N TYR A 34 -5.89 3.74 -13.55
CA TYR A 34 -6.62 2.76 -12.76
C TYR A 34 -8.13 2.79 -13.00
N ASN A 35 -8.60 3.58 -13.97
CA ASN A 35 -10.01 3.79 -14.30
C ASN A 35 -10.85 4.11 -13.05
N LEU A 36 -10.40 5.10 -12.29
CA LEU A 36 -11.08 5.63 -11.10
C LEU A 36 -11.76 6.95 -11.43
N ASP A 37 -12.90 7.20 -10.83
CA ASP A 37 -13.52 8.52 -10.78
C ASP A 37 -12.91 9.40 -9.67
N GLU A 38 -13.27 10.69 -9.68
CA GLU A 38 -12.81 11.70 -8.73
C GLU A 38 -13.09 11.29 -7.27
N GLU A 39 -14.29 10.79 -6.99
CA GLU A 39 -14.75 10.46 -5.65
C GLU A 39 -14.03 9.22 -5.13
N THR A 40 -13.95 8.16 -5.95
CA THR A 40 -13.24 6.92 -5.61
C THR A 40 -11.76 7.17 -5.33
N LEU A 41 -11.07 8.00 -6.13
CA LEU A 41 -9.65 8.31 -5.87
C LEU A 41 -9.48 8.96 -4.49
N VAL A 42 -10.33 9.94 -4.18
CA VAL A 42 -10.26 10.70 -2.93
C VAL A 42 -10.61 9.81 -1.73
N GLU A 43 -11.61 8.93 -1.86
CA GLU A 43 -11.97 7.97 -0.82
C GLU A 43 -10.79 7.01 -0.50
N GLU A 44 -10.18 6.43 -1.54
CA GLU A 44 -9.04 5.53 -1.37
C GLU A 44 -7.83 6.27 -0.78
N TRP A 45 -7.61 7.53 -1.19
CA TRP A 45 -6.58 8.40 -0.62
C TRP A 45 -6.80 8.65 0.88
N VAL A 46 -8.02 9.00 1.28
CA VAL A 46 -8.35 9.21 2.69
C VAL A 46 -8.16 7.93 3.49
N GLY A 47 -8.62 6.79 2.98
CA GLY A 47 -8.39 5.49 3.62
C GLY A 47 -6.89 5.18 3.82
N TYR A 48 -6.07 5.52 2.82
CA TYR A 48 -4.61 5.41 2.93
C TYR A 48 -4.01 6.38 3.95
N ALA A 49 -4.41 7.65 3.91
CA ALA A 49 -3.91 8.69 4.81
C ALA A 49 -4.22 8.35 6.28
N VAL A 50 -5.42 7.85 6.55
CA VAL A 50 -5.84 7.36 7.87
C VAL A 50 -4.98 6.17 8.31
N SER A 51 -4.77 5.21 7.43
CA SER A 51 -4.03 3.97 7.75
C SER A 51 -2.53 4.19 7.99
N ASN A 52 -1.96 5.28 7.46
CA ASN A 52 -0.53 5.57 7.54
C ASN A 52 -0.19 6.70 8.54
N ASP A 53 -1.07 6.98 9.51
CA ASP A 53 -0.92 8.06 10.51
C ASP A 53 -0.70 9.45 9.86
N HIS A 54 -1.14 9.61 8.61
CA HIS A 54 -1.11 10.88 7.86
C HIS A 54 -2.37 11.73 8.17
N GLU A 55 -3.07 11.45 9.28
CA GLU A 55 -4.29 12.13 9.74
C GLU A 55 -4.06 13.54 10.31
N THR A 56 -2.82 14.02 10.34
CA THR A 56 -2.58 15.37 10.85
C THR A 56 -2.98 16.39 9.78
N GLU A 57 -3.93 17.25 10.13
CA GLU A 57 -4.28 18.48 9.43
C GLU A 57 -3.02 19.13 8.84
N GLY A 58 -2.93 19.21 7.51
CA GLY A 58 -1.72 19.63 6.77
C GLY A 58 -0.95 18.51 6.05
N SER A 59 -1.49 17.29 6.04
CA SER A 59 -0.98 16.17 5.25
C SER A 59 -1.48 16.19 3.80
N ASP A 60 -1.25 17.30 3.12
CA ASP A 60 -1.65 17.50 1.73
C ASP A 60 -1.02 16.44 0.82
N PRO A 61 -1.73 16.00 -0.24
CA PRO A 61 -1.15 15.10 -1.22
C PRO A 61 0.07 15.77 -1.86
N THR A 62 1.17 15.03 -1.89
CA THR A 62 2.42 15.42 -2.56
C THR A 62 2.74 14.38 -3.61
N LEU A 63 3.60 14.71 -4.58
CA LEU A 63 4.05 13.74 -5.58
C LEU A 63 4.63 12.47 -4.96
N LYS A 64 5.36 12.62 -3.84
CA LYS A 64 5.95 11.50 -3.13
C LYS A 64 4.86 10.63 -2.49
N SER A 65 3.96 11.24 -1.71
CA SER A 65 2.92 10.49 -1.00
C SER A 65 1.91 9.86 -1.97
N LEU A 66 1.61 10.50 -3.11
CA LEU A 66 0.82 9.90 -4.20
C LEU A 66 1.51 8.70 -4.84
N THR A 67 2.84 8.73 -4.96
CA THR A 67 3.61 7.58 -5.46
C THR A 67 3.58 6.43 -4.44
N GLU A 68 3.66 6.74 -3.15
CA GLU A 68 3.55 5.73 -2.08
C GLU A 68 2.14 5.12 -2.04
N PHE A 69 1.10 5.96 -2.15
CA PHE A 69 -0.30 5.56 -2.29
C PHE A 69 -0.54 4.64 -3.49
N GLU A 70 -0.01 4.98 -4.67
CA GLU A 70 -0.10 4.15 -5.88
C GLU A 70 0.45 2.73 -5.62
N ASN A 71 1.62 2.64 -4.99
CA ASN A 71 2.25 1.35 -4.69
C ASN A 71 1.54 0.57 -3.57
N ALA A 72 1.05 1.26 -2.56
CA ALA A 72 0.46 0.65 -1.37
C ALA A 72 -0.99 0.17 -1.61
N VAL A 73 -1.76 0.91 -2.42
CA VAL A 73 -3.20 0.71 -2.63
C VAL A 73 -3.51 0.31 -4.08
N LEU A 74 -3.24 1.21 -5.03
CA LEU A 74 -3.73 1.08 -6.41
C LEU A 74 -3.13 -0.11 -7.16
N LYS A 75 -1.83 -0.39 -7.00
CA LYS A 75 -1.17 -1.55 -7.62
C LYS A 75 -1.71 -2.89 -7.12
N LYS A 76 -2.17 -2.97 -5.87
CA LYS A 76 -2.80 -4.19 -5.34
C LYS A 76 -4.19 -4.40 -5.94
N ARG A 77 -4.90 -3.30 -6.23
CA ARG A 77 -6.21 -3.30 -6.92
C ARG A 77 -6.10 -3.77 -8.37
N GLY A 78 -5.02 -3.42 -9.07
CA GLY A 78 -4.76 -3.91 -10.43
C GLY A 78 -4.38 -5.39 -10.51
N GLN A 79 -3.96 -6.00 -9.40
CA GLN A 79 -3.58 -7.43 -9.35
C GLN A 79 -4.77 -8.38 -9.14
N THR A 80 -5.94 -7.89 -8.74
CA THR A 80 -7.14 -8.75 -8.57
C THR A 80 -7.83 -9.11 -9.88
N ILE A 81 -7.31 -8.71 -11.04
CA ILE A 81 -7.83 -9.10 -12.36
C ILE A 81 -6.76 -9.86 -13.16
N LYS A 82 -6.15 -10.89 -12.56
CA LYS A 82 -5.60 -12.08 -13.27
C LYS A 82 -5.48 -13.24 -12.28
N ILE A 83 -6.59 -13.85 -11.87
CA ILE A 83 -6.58 -15.24 -11.41
C ILE A 83 -7.90 -15.90 -11.78
N ASP A 84 -8.09 -16.11 -13.08
CA ASP A 84 -8.78 -17.32 -13.50
C ASP A 84 -7.83 -18.49 -13.22
N ASP A 85 -8.38 -19.52 -12.58
CA ASP A 85 -7.94 -20.91 -12.55
C ASP A 85 -7.23 -21.46 -11.29
N GLU A 86 -8.02 -22.29 -10.58
CA GLU A 86 -7.67 -23.43 -9.75
C GLU A 86 -6.84 -23.23 -8.45
N GLY A 87 -7.53 -23.33 -7.31
CA GLY A 87 -6.88 -23.69 -6.04
C GLY A 87 -6.34 -25.13 -6.10
N PRO A 88 -5.46 -25.53 -5.16
CA PRO A 88 -6.08 -26.00 -3.93
C PRO A 88 -5.42 -25.49 -2.64
N LYS A 89 -6.27 -25.50 -1.62
CA LYS A 89 -5.95 -25.42 -0.19
C LYS A 89 -4.82 -26.39 0.15
N SER A 90 -3.73 -25.90 0.74
CA SER A 90 -2.86 -26.73 1.57
C SER A 90 -2.93 -26.25 3.02
N GLU A 91 -3.85 -26.91 3.72
CA GLU A 91 -3.77 -27.34 5.12
C GLU A 91 -2.35 -27.31 5.71
N MET A 92 -2.04 -26.29 6.53
CA MET A 92 -0.87 -26.33 7.41
C MET A 92 -1.22 -27.17 8.63
N GLY A 93 -1.01 -28.49 8.51
CA GLY A 93 -1.12 -29.45 9.59
C GLY A 93 -0.16 -29.13 10.73
N MET A 94 -0.75 -28.82 11.89
CA MET A 94 -0.54 -29.46 13.18
C MET A 94 0.76 -30.28 13.43
N LEU A 95 1.40 -29.98 14.59
CA LEU A 95 2.12 -30.88 15.52
C LEU A 95 3.55 -31.32 15.16
N ALA A 96 4.53 -30.96 16.01
CA ALA A 96 4.96 -31.82 17.13
C ALA A 96 6.31 -31.36 17.70
N ALA A 97 6.40 -31.43 19.03
CA ALA A 97 7.60 -31.22 19.83
C ALA A 97 8.61 -32.37 19.69
N SER A 98 9.81 -32.11 20.25
CA SER A 98 10.81 -33.08 20.73
C SER A 98 11.78 -33.73 19.73
N ALA A 99 13.06 -33.36 19.87
CA ALA A 99 14.12 -34.32 20.22
C ALA A 99 15.39 -33.61 20.74
N PRO A 100 16.05 -34.10 21.81
CA PRO A 100 17.36 -33.64 22.25
C PRO A 100 18.53 -34.53 21.77
N SER A 101 19.75 -33.99 21.91
CA SER A 101 21.05 -34.66 22.03
C SER A 101 21.61 -35.48 20.87
N LYS A 102 22.72 -34.98 20.30
CA LYS A 102 23.98 -35.76 20.26
C LYS A 102 25.23 -34.88 20.12
N MET A 103 25.95 -34.83 21.23
CA MET A 103 27.40 -34.63 21.41
C MET A 103 28.23 -34.66 20.12
N PHE A 104 28.90 -33.55 19.82
CA PHE A 104 30.07 -33.54 18.93
C PHE A 104 31.26 -33.00 19.73
N VAL A 105 32.13 -33.92 20.14
CA VAL A 105 33.39 -33.71 20.84
C VAL A 105 34.51 -33.56 19.81
N TYR A 106 35.18 -32.40 19.77
CA TYR A 106 36.48 -32.26 19.10
C TYR A 106 37.43 -31.36 19.92
N PRO A 107 38.75 -31.54 19.78
CA PRO A 107 39.64 -31.69 20.92
C PRO A 107 40.34 -30.41 21.38
N LEU A 108 40.78 -30.46 22.64
CA LEU A 108 41.68 -29.54 23.32
C LEU A 108 42.93 -29.16 22.50
N LYS A 109 43.22 -27.86 22.45
CA LYS A 109 44.59 -27.35 22.30
C LYS A 109 44.78 -26.13 23.22
N ASN A 110 45.32 -26.38 24.40
CA ASN A 110 46.04 -25.42 25.27
C ASN A 110 47.26 -24.88 24.48
N PRO A 111 47.88 -23.69 24.74
CA PRO A 111 48.35 -23.30 26.08
C PRO A 111 48.49 -21.79 26.41
N ARG A 112 48.28 -21.43 27.69
CA ARG A 112 49.34 -21.05 28.66
C ARG A 112 48.73 -20.65 30.00
#